data_AF-A0A515A468-F1
#
_entry.id   AF-A0A515A468-F1
#
_cell.length_a   1.000
_cell.length_b   1.000
_cell.length_c   1.000
_cell.angle_alpha   90.00
_cell.angle_beta   90.00
_cell.angle_gamma   90.00
#
_symmetry.space_group_name_H-M   'P 1'
#
loop_
_entity.id
_entity.type
_entity.pdbx_description
1 polymer ?
#
loop_
_entity_poly.entity_id
_entity_poly.type
_entity_poly.pdbx_seq_one_letter_code
_entity_poly.pdbx_strand_id
1 'polypeptide(L)'
;METIYDWLLHNIGNEGNYLTILNVQRQLANNELDGLDVMARTKDFKVINLFIQPTIKQDSVSDEGKGRTPKEDYFFGEPGQVITYLSEGKTIDLTADSASAHIHIGILEPVGNAGSVSFPPR
;
A
#
# COMPACT_ATOMS: atom_id res chain seq x y z
N MET A 1 9.48 0.04 8.85
CA MET A 1 9.32 -0.17 7.39
C MET A 1 9.88 -1.53 6.94
N GLU A 2 11.09 -1.93 7.34
CA GLU A 2 11.67 -3.24 6.95
C GLU A 2 10.77 -4.44 7.25
N THR A 3 10.14 -4.50 8.43
CA THR A 3 9.18 -5.57 8.77
C THR A 3 8.03 -5.70 7.77
N ILE A 4 7.51 -4.57 7.26
CA ILE A 4 6.42 -4.56 6.27
C ILE A 4 6.95 -5.05 4.93
N TYR A 5 8.13 -4.56 4.53
CA TYR A 5 8.78 -4.98 3.29
C TYR A 5 9.07 -6.48 3.26
N ASP A 6 9.66 -7.02 4.32
CA ASP A 6 9.95 -8.44 4.43
C ASP A 6 8.67 -9.26 4.36
N TRP A 7 7.61 -8.85 5.05
CA TRP A 7 6.33 -9.53 4.96
C TRP A 7 5.76 -9.52 3.54
N LEU A 8 5.82 -8.38 2.85
CA LEU A 8 5.37 -8.23 1.46
C LEU A 8 6.12 -9.19 0.53
N LEU A 9 7.45 -9.26 0.64
CA LEU A 9 8.27 -10.17 -0.17
C LEU A 9 7.90 -11.64 0.04
N HIS A 10 7.71 -12.06 1.29
CA HIS A 10 7.35 -13.45 1.61
C HIS A 10 5.92 -13.81 1.17
N ASN A 11 5.06 -12.82 0.90
CA ASN A 11 3.65 -13.00 0.57
C ASN A 11 3.30 -12.62 -0.88
N ILE A 12 4.28 -12.42 -1.75
CA ILE A 12 4.04 -12.21 -3.18
C ILE A 12 3.28 -13.42 -3.75
N GLY A 13 2.17 -13.14 -4.44
CA GLY A 13 1.31 -14.14 -5.05
C GLY A 13 0.42 -14.92 -4.08
N ASN A 14 0.44 -14.61 -2.78
CA ASN A 14 -0.43 -15.30 -1.81
C ASN A 14 -1.89 -14.84 -1.97
N GLU A 15 -2.70 -15.68 -2.64
CA GLU A 15 -4.11 -15.41 -2.90
C GLU A 15 -5.00 -15.54 -1.65
N GLY A 16 -4.49 -16.08 -0.55
CA GLY A 16 -5.20 -16.14 0.74
C GLY A 16 -5.42 -14.77 1.36
N ASN A 17 -4.47 -13.85 1.15
CA ASN A 17 -4.51 -12.49 1.68
C ASN A 17 -5.67 -11.67 1.09
N TYR A 18 -6.13 -10.66 1.83
CA TYR A 18 -7.10 -9.68 1.37
C TYR A 18 -6.66 -9.00 0.08
N LEU A 19 -5.38 -8.60 0.02
CA LEU A 19 -4.70 -8.15 -1.18
C LEU A 19 -3.64 -9.17 -1.62
N THR A 20 -3.75 -9.66 -2.86
CA THR A 20 -2.69 -10.46 -3.48
C THR A 20 -1.58 -9.52 -3.93
N ILE A 21 -0.42 -9.60 -3.29
CA ILE A 21 0.74 -8.77 -3.64
C ILE A 21 1.33 -9.27 -4.96
N LEU A 22 1.46 -8.38 -5.95
CA LEU A 22 1.99 -8.69 -7.27
C LEU A 22 3.45 -8.23 -7.41
N ASN A 23 3.78 -7.08 -6.84
CA ASN A 23 5.13 -6.53 -6.85
C ASN A 23 5.34 -5.56 -5.69
N VAL A 24 6.59 -5.40 -5.25
CA VAL A 24 6.99 -4.40 -4.26
C VAL A 24 8.32 -3.78 -4.66
N GLN A 25 8.41 -2.45 -4.56
CA GLN A 25 9.62 -1.68 -4.82
C GLN A 25 9.94 -0.79 -3.63
N ARG A 26 11.20 -0.81 -3.20
CA ARG A 26 11.70 0.12 -2.17
C ARG A 26 11.87 1.51 -2.76
N GLN A 27 11.37 2.52 -2.06
CA GLN A 27 11.75 3.91 -2.25
C GLN A 27 12.86 4.23 -1.25
N LEU A 28 14.01 4.67 -1.75
CA LEU A 28 15.16 5.02 -0.93
C LEU A 28 15.40 6.53 -0.99
N ALA A 29 15.54 7.16 0.16
CA ALA A 29 15.99 8.54 0.28
C ALA A 29 17.22 8.56 1.18
N ASN A 30 18.34 9.13 0.71
CA ASN A 30 19.60 9.15 1.44
C ASN A 30 20.07 7.76 1.94
N ASN A 31 19.87 6.72 1.14
CA ASN A 31 20.13 5.30 1.48
C ASN A 31 19.27 4.72 2.62
N GLU A 32 18.24 5.43 3.08
CA GLU A 32 17.27 4.92 4.05
C GLU A 32 15.97 4.54 3.35
N LEU A 33 15.30 3.50 3.86
CA LEU A 33 13.99 3.06 3.35
C LEU A 33 12.93 4.11 3.66
N ASP A 34 12.54 4.84 2.63
CA ASP A 34 11.67 6.00 2.71
C ASP A 34 10.19 5.64 2.51
N GLY A 35 9.95 4.62 1.70
CA GLY A 35 8.61 4.18 1.36
C GLY A 35 8.64 2.89 0.57
N LEU A 36 7.46 2.36 0.29
CA LEU A 36 7.26 1.17 -0.51
C LEU A 36 6.20 1.45 -1.55
N ASP A 37 6.51 1.23 -2.81
CA ASP A 37 5.53 1.13 -3.88
C ASP A 37 5.11 -0.33 -4.02
N VAL A 38 3.82 -0.60 -3.92
CA VAL A 38 3.25 -1.95 -3.96
C VAL A 38 2.22 -2.01 -5.06
N MET A 39 2.34 -3.01 -5.93
CA MET A 39 1.27 -3.39 -6.86
C MET A 39 0.54 -4.59 -6.27
N ALA A 40 -0.78 -4.50 -6.14
CA ALA A 40 -1.59 -5.58 -5.59
C ALA A 40 -2.85 -5.81 -6.43
N ARG A 41 -3.49 -6.95 -6.18
CA ARG A 41 -4.75 -7.34 -6.79
C ARG A 41 -5.77 -7.63 -5.70
N THR A 42 -6.97 -7.10 -5.88
CA THR A 42 -8.14 -7.39 -5.04
C THR A 42 -8.76 -8.75 -5.40
N LYS A 43 -9.71 -9.22 -4.59
CA LYS A 43 -10.42 -10.51 -4.83
C LYS A 43 -11.28 -10.51 -6.10
N ASP A 44 -11.73 -9.35 -6.56
CA ASP A 44 -12.45 -9.14 -7.82
C ASP A 44 -11.52 -8.91 -9.03
N PHE A 45 -10.23 -9.27 -8.90
CA PHE A 45 -9.22 -9.16 -9.96
C PHE A 45 -8.93 -7.72 -10.44
N LYS A 46 -9.27 -6.71 -9.62
CA LYS A 46 -8.86 -5.32 -9.85
C LYS A 46 -7.41 -5.15 -9.41
N VAL A 47 -6.56 -4.60 -10.28
CA VAL A 47 -5.20 -4.19 -9.88
C VAL A 47 -5.29 -2.83 -9.21
N ILE A 48 -4.55 -2.65 -8.13
CA ILE A 48 -4.38 -1.40 -7.42
C ILE A 48 -2.90 -1.17 -7.14
N ASN A 49 -2.51 0.10 -7.01
CA ASN A 49 -1.21 0.45 -6.46
C ASN A 49 -1.41 0.97 -5.04
N LEU A 50 -0.46 0.68 -4.17
CA LEU A 50 -0.39 1.24 -2.84
C LEU A 50 0.98 1.88 -2.66
N PHE A 51 1.04 3.00 -1.96
CA PHE A 51 2.29 3.48 -1.39
C PHE A 51 2.20 3.36 0.12
N ILE A 52 3.29 2.91 0.75
CA ILE A 52 3.39 2.77 2.21
C ILE A 52 4.58 3.60 2.67
N GLN A 53 4.36 4.61 3.50
CA GLN A 53 5.39 5.55 3.92
C GLN A 53 5.23 6.00 5.37
N PRO A 54 6.28 6.50 6.03
CA PRO A 54 6.14 7.13 7.35
C PRO A 54 5.33 8.44 7.31
N THR A 55 4.47 8.68 8.32
CA THR A 55 3.59 9.88 8.37
C THR A 55 4.35 11.20 8.46
N ILE A 56 5.55 11.22 9.08
CA ILE A 56 6.36 12.43 9.27
C ILE A 56 6.75 13.11 7.94
N LYS A 57 6.66 12.36 6.82
CA LYS A 57 7.01 12.85 5.49
C LYS A 57 5.80 13.27 4.65
N GLN A 58 4.61 13.40 5.24
CA GLN A 58 3.40 13.81 4.51
C GLN A 58 3.55 15.20 3.85
N ASP A 59 4.31 16.13 4.45
CA ASP A 59 4.62 17.45 3.86
C ASP A 59 5.57 17.38 2.65
N SER A 60 6.26 16.26 2.46
CA SER A 60 7.18 16.03 1.33
C SER A 60 6.61 15.09 0.27
N VAL A 61 5.40 14.56 0.50
CA VAL A 61 4.71 13.66 -0.42
C VAL A 61 3.30 14.19 -0.67
N SER A 62 3.23 15.45 -1.11
CA SER A 62 2.51 15.60 -2.36
C SER A 62 3.30 14.75 -3.37
N ASP A 63 2.69 13.67 -3.87
CA ASP A 63 3.16 13.02 -5.11
C ASP A 63 2.93 13.99 -6.30
N GLU A 64 3.25 15.28 -6.12
CA GLU A 64 3.24 16.36 -7.10
C GLU A 64 4.26 16.12 -8.21
N GLY A 65 5.19 15.18 -8.00
CA GLY A 65 6.03 14.64 -9.06
C GLY A 65 5.27 13.72 -10.04
N LYS A 66 4.13 13.11 -9.65
CA LYS A 66 3.35 12.22 -10.52
C LYS A 66 1.85 12.56 -10.64
N GLY A 67 1.34 13.52 -9.87
CA GLY A 67 -0.03 14.05 -9.99
C GLY A 67 -1.14 13.06 -9.67
N ARG A 68 -0.92 12.10 -8.75
CA ARG A 68 -1.91 11.06 -8.44
C ARG A 68 -2.43 11.22 -7.02
N THR A 69 -3.71 11.57 -6.89
CA THR A 69 -4.40 11.64 -5.60
C THR A 69 -4.81 10.24 -5.16
N PRO A 70 -4.52 9.82 -3.91
CA PRO A 70 -5.04 8.58 -3.36
C PRO A 70 -6.56 8.59 -3.36
N LYS A 71 -7.17 7.45 -3.71
CA LYS A 71 -8.62 7.26 -3.61
C LYS A 71 -9.03 7.03 -2.16
N GLU A 72 -8.18 6.30 -1.44
CA GLU A 72 -8.39 5.88 -0.06
C GLU A 72 -7.05 5.99 0.66
N ASP A 73 -7.07 6.59 1.85
CA ASP A 73 -5.91 6.74 2.72
C ASP A 73 -6.17 6.07 4.06
N TYR A 74 -5.16 5.37 4.56
CA TYR A 74 -5.19 4.65 5.83
C TYR A 74 -3.96 5.00 6.65
N PHE A 75 -4.16 5.15 7.95
CA PHE A 75 -3.14 5.55 8.90
C PHE A 75 -3.02 4.49 9.99
N PHE A 76 -1.78 4.09 10.28
CA PHE A 76 -1.47 3.02 11.21
C PHE A 76 -0.41 3.45 12.21
N GLY A 77 -0.53 2.99 13.45
CA GLY A 77 0.45 3.24 14.50
C GLY A 77 1.68 2.34 14.39
N GLU A 78 1.53 1.12 13.88
CA GLU A 78 2.62 0.14 13.86
C GLU A 78 2.59 -0.81 12.65
N PRO A 79 3.74 -1.42 12.28
CA PRO A 79 3.84 -2.36 11.16
C PRO A 79 2.86 -3.54 11.21
N GLY A 80 2.56 -4.05 12.41
CA GLY A 80 1.65 -5.19 12.58
C GLY A 80 0.24 -4.89 12.06
N GLN A 81 -0.24 -3.67 12.27
CA GLN A 81 -1.57 -3.24 11.82
C GLN A 81 -1.63 -3.14 10.29
N VAL A 82 -0.56 -2.66 9.65
CA VAL A 82 -0.43 -2.67 8.18
C VAL A 82 -0.50 -4.10 7.65
N ILE A 83 0.23 -5.03 8.27
CA ILE A 83 0.22 -6.44 7.88
C ILE A 83 -1.19 -7.03 8.01
N THR A 84 -1.87 -6.80 9.15
CA THR A 84 -3.25 -7.25 9.36
C THR A 84 -4.21 -6.68 8.30
N TYR A 85 -4.04 -5.40 7.93
CA TYR A 85 -4.83 -4.80 6.86
C TYR A 85 -4.59 -5.51 5.52
N LEU A 86 -3.32 -5.73 5.13
CA LEU A 86 -2.97 -6.37 3.86
C LEU A 86 -3.41 -7.85 3.81
N SER A 87 -3.38 -8.56 4.93
CA SER A 87 -3.72 -9.98 5.00
C SER A 87 -5.21 -10.24 5.20
N GLU A 88 -5.90 -9.43 6.01
CA GLU A 88 -7.28 -9.69 6.43
C GLU A 88 -8.29 -8.62 5.99
N GLY A 89 -7.83 -7.47 5.48
CA GLY A 89 -8.70 -6.35 5.08
C GLY A 89 -9.31 -5.61 6.27
N LYS A 90 -8.85 -5.91 7.49
CA LYS A 90 -9.34 -5.26 8.70
C LYS A 90 -8.58 -3.98 8.93
N THR A 91 -9.25 -2.86 8.72
CA THR A 91 -8.87 -1.59 9.34
C THR A 91 -9.29 -1.69 10.80
N ILE A 92 -8.33 -1.97 11.69
CA ILE A 92 -8.62 -1.88 13.13
C ILE A 92 -9.12 -0.45 13.35
N ASP A 93 -10.30 -0.32 13.96
CA ASP A 93 -11.01 0.94 14.18
C ASP A 93 -10.18 1.82 15.12
N LEU A 94 -9.19 2.45 14.52
CA LEU A 94 -8.28 3.37 15.13
C LEU A 94 -8.52 4.65 14.36
N THR A 95 -9.46 5.41 14.88
CA THR A 95 -9.23 6.84 15.10
C THR A 95 -7.96 7.01 15.96
N ALA A 96 -6.83 6.49 15.49
CA ALA A 96 -5.53 7.01 15.82
C ALA A 96 -5.63 8.43 15.26
N ASP A 97 -5.89 9.37 16.16
CA ASP A 97 -5.61 10.77 15.97
C ASP A 97 -4.40 10.84 15.06
N SER A 98 -4.51 11.45 13.88
CA SER A 98 -3.44 11.48 12.86
C SER A 98 -2.07 11.83 13.46
N ALA A 99 -2.06 12.53 14.59
CA ALA A 99 -0.93 12.82 15.46
C ALA A 99 -0.14 11.61 16.02
N SER A 100 -0.76 10.42 16.13
CA SER A 100 -0.17 9.18 16.65
C SER A 100 0.10 8.12 15.57
N ALA A 101 -0.35 8.38 14.34
CA ALA A 101 -0.07 7.50 13.22
C ALA A 101 1.38 7.67 12.77
N HIS A 102 2.08 6.54 12.60
CA HIS A 102 3.47 6.53 12.15
C HIS A 102 3.65 6.03 10.73
N ILE A 103 2.64 5.34 10.18
CA ILE A 103 2.67 4.79 8.84
C ILE A 103 1.38 5.19 8.11
N HIS A 104 1.56 5.65 6.87
CA HIS A 104 0.52 6.03 5.95
C HIS A 104 0.50 5.04 4.77
N ILE A 105 -0.70 4.61 4.40
CA ILE A 105 -0.96 3.85 3.17
C ILE A 105 -1.95 4.62 2.33
N GLY A 106 -1.59 4.97 1.10
CA GLY A 106 -2.57 5.46 0.13
C GLY A 106 -2.77 4.49 -1.02
N ILE A 107 -4.02 4.31 -1.41
CA ILE A 107 -4.43 3.45 -2.52
C ILE A 107 -4.66 4.29 -3.75
N LEU A 108 -3.99 3.90 -4.84
CA LEU A 108 -4.04 4.54 -6.13
C LEU A 108 -4.66 3.59 -7.15
N GLU A 109 -5.50 4.13 -8.02
CA GLU A 109 -5.90 3.39 -9.21
C GLU A 109 -4.69 3.25 -10.14
N PRO A 110 -4.51 2.08 -10.78
CA PRO A 110 -3.42 1.89 -11.73
C PRO A 110 -3.68 2.76 -12.97
N VAL A 111 -2.63 3.37 -13.48
CA VAL A 111 -2.72 4.22 -14.67
C VAL A 111 -2.75 3.36 -15.94
N GLY A 112 -3.62 3.72 -16.89
CA GLY A 112 -3.78 3.03 -18.17
C GLY A 112 -4.75 1.84 -18.14
N ASN A 113 -4.60 0.90 -19.07
CA ASN A 113 -5.48 -0.28 -19.22
C ASN A 113 -5.26 -1.38 -18.16
N ALA A 114 -4.42 -1.15 -17.16
CA ALA A 114 -4.12 -2.13 -16.11
C ALA A 114 -5.25 -2.26 -15.07
N GLY A 115 -6.34 -1.50 -15.20
CA GLY A 115 -7.35 -1.32 -14.15
C GLY A 115 -8.27 -2.51 -13.84
N SER A 116 -8.43 -3.48 -14.74
CA SER A 116 -9.29 -4.65 -14.47
C SER A 116 -9.00 -5.78 -15.45
N VAL A 117 -8.84 -7.00 -14.93
CA VAL A 117 -8.74 -8.22 -15.74
C VAL A 117 -10.10 -8.91 -15.70
N SER A 118 -10.80 -8.98 -16.85
CA SER A 118 -12.08 -9.69 -16.98
C SER A 118 -11.87 -11.11 -17.51
N PHE A 119 -12.65 -12.07 -16.99
CA PHE A 119 -12.69 -13.44 -17.50
C PHE A 119 -14.09 -13.78 -18.05
N PRO A 120 -14.22 -14.33 -19.28
CA PRO A 120 -13.14 -14.56 -20.24
C PRO A 120 -12.52 -13.24 -20.75
N PRO A 121 -11.24 -13.26 -21.19
CA PRO A 121 -10.64 -12.08 -21.79
C PRO A 121 -11.47 -11.64 -22.99
N ARG A 122 -11.77 -10.32 -23.07
CA ARG A 122 -12.50 -9.73 -24.19
C ARG A 122 -11.63 -9.62 -25.43
#